data_AF-A0A533Z8P7-F1
#
_entry.id   AF-A0A533Z8P7-F1
#
_cell.length_a   1.000
_cell.length_b   1.000
_cell.length_c   1.000
_cell.angle_alpha   90.00
_cell.angle_beta   90.00
_cell.angle_gamma   90.00
#
_symmetry.space_group_name_H-M   'P 1'
#
loop_
_entity.id
_entity.type
_entity.pdbx_description
1 polymer ?
#
loop_
_entity_poly.entity_id
_entity_poly.type
_entity_poly.pdbx_seq_one_letter_code
_entity_poly.pdbx_strand_id
1 'polypeptide(L)'
;MNESLAKALALFELTEPFTREELDKKSRELLLTWHPHRYAMVTNNPRKYMAKYKQAEAMTKDIHTAYELLVARLKKEDSPKS
;
A
#
# COMPACT_ATOMS: atom_id res chain seq x y z
N MET A 1 6.58 11.48 16.62
CA MET A 1 5.76 10.97 15.50
C MET A 1 6.07 9.50 15.33
N ASN A 2 5.06 8.63 15.17
CA ASN A 2 5.29 7.21 14.89
C ASN A 2 5.94 7.10 13.50
N GLU A 3 7.23 6.76 13.42
CA GLU A 3 7.94 6.63 12.14
C GLU A 3 7.25 5.65 11.18
N SER A 4 6.65 4.58 11.71
CA SER A 4 5.87 3.62 10.92
C SER A 4 4.62 4.24 10.30
N LEU A 5 3.97 5.20 10.97
CA LEU A 5 2.81 5.91 10.44
C LEU A 5 3.23 6.90 9.35
N ALA A 6 4.31 7.65 9.58
CA ALA A 6 4.84 8.58 8.58
C ALA A 6 5.28 7.84 7.30
N LYS A 7 5.90 6.67 7.44
CA LYS A 7 6.24 5.79 6.32
C LYS A 7 5.01 5.26 5.59
N ALA A 8 3.97 4.84 6.32
CA ALA A 8 2.71 4.39 5.72
C ALA A 8 2.03 5.53 4.94
N LEU A 9 1.95 6.73 5.52
CA LEU A 9 1.40 7.91 4.85
C LEU A 9 2.19 8.27 3.58
N ALA A 10 3.52 8.27 3.65
CA ALA A 10 4.37 8.51 2.49
C ALA A 10 4.19 7.44 1.39
N LEU A 11 4.05 6.17 1.77
CA LEU A 11 3.83 5.06 0.83
C LEU A 11 2.48 5.16 0.10
N PHE A 12 1.45 5.64 0.79
CA PHE A 12 0.13 5.90 0.20
C PHE A 12 0.00 7.28 -0.43
N GLU A 13 1.03 8.12 -0.34
CA GLU A 13 1.00 9.53 -0.71
C GLU A 13 -0.21 10.27 -0.12
N LEU A 14 -0.51 9.98 1.15
CA LEU A 14 -1.60 10.57 1.91
C LEU A 14 -1.07 11.54 2.97
N THR A 15 -1.85 12.56 3.26
CA THR A 15 -1.61 13.53 4.35
C THR A 15 -2.79 13.51 5.31
N GLU A 16 -2.55 13.66 6.61
CA GLU A 16 -3.64 13.78 7.59
C GLU A 16 -4.33 15.16 7.48
N PRO A 17 -5.68 15.24 7.63
CA PRO A 17 -6.62 14.12 7.77
C PRO A 17 -6.91 13.43 6.43
N PHE A 18 -7.02 12.10 6.45
CA PHE A 18 -7.40 11.30 5.29
C PHE A 18 -8.63 10.44 5.64
N THR A 19 -9.43 10.11 4.64
CA THR A 19 -10.63 9.29 4.78
C THR A 19 -10.36 7.82 4.49
N ARG A 20 -11.26 6.94 4.94
CA ARG A 20 -11.19 5.51 4.59
C ARG A 20 -11.30 5.29 3.09
N GLU A 21 -12.12 6.08 2.40
CA GLU A 21 -12.31 5.98 0.95
C GLU A 21 -11.02 6.34 0.19
N GLU A 22 -10.32 7.41 0.59
CA GLU A 22 -9.03 7.78 0.00
C GLU A 22 -7.97 6.71 0.22
N LEU A 23 -7.92 6.13 1.42
CA LEU A 23 -7.04 5.01 1.74
C LEU A 23 -7.33 3.79 0.87
N ASP A 24 -8.60 3.42 0.72
CA ASP A 24 -9.02 2.28 -0.11
C ASP A 24 -8.73 2.53 -1.60
N LYS A 25 -8.94 3.75 -2.09
CA LYS A 25 -8.63 4.15 -3.46
C LYS A 25 -7.13 4.03 -3.74
N LYS A 26 -6.29 4.63 -2.89
CA LYS A 26 -4.82 4.56 -3.01
C LYS A 26 -4.30 3.12 -2.89
N SER A 27 -4.88 2.32 -1.99
CA SER A 27 -4.56 0.88 -1.87
C SER A 27 -4.78 0.14 -3.18
N ARG A 28 -5.96 0.33 -3.81
CA ARG A 28 -6.28 -0.30 -5.09
C ARG A 28 -5.35 0.17 -6.21
N GLU A 29 -5.02 1.45 -6.28
CA GLU A 29 -4.09 2.02 -7.27
C GLU A 29 -2.67 1.42 -7.12
N LEU A 30 -2.18 1.29 -5.89
CA LEU A 30 -0.89 0.68 -5.59
C LEU A 30 -0.88 -0.81 -5.96
N LEU A 31 -1.90 -1.57 -5.55
CA LEU A 31 -2.02 -3.00 -5.90
C LEU A 31 -2.12 -3.23 -7.41
N LEU A 32 -2.82 -2.35 -8.14
CA LEU A 32 -2.88 -2.38 -9.61
C LEU A 32 -1.54 -2.05 -10.26
N THR A 33 -0.71 -1.24 -9.60
CA THR A 33 0.65 -0.90 -10.08
C THR A 33 1.57 -2.11 -9.96
N TRP A 34 1.48 -2.86 -8.87
CA TRP A 34 2.25 -4.07 -8.62
C TRP A 34 1.64 -5.34 -9.22
N HIS A 35 0.57 -5.22 -10.01
CA HIS A 35 -0.11 -6.38 -10.58
C HIS A 35 0.79 -7.14 -11.60
N PRO A 36 1.01 -8.45 -11.44
CA PRO A 36 1.99 -9.22 -12.23
C PRO A 36 1.73 -9.19 -13.74
N HIS A 37 0.47 -9.04 -14.15
CA HIS A 37 0.07 -8.97 -15.56
C HIS A 37 0.73 -7.78 -16.30
N ARG A 38 1.02 -6.67 -15.61
CA ARG A 38 1.78 -5.55 -16.20
C ARG A 38 3.21 -5.94 -16.53
N TYR A 39 3.83 -6.83 -15.76
CA TYR A 39 5.20 -7.26 -16.02
C TYR A 39 5.28 -8.32 -17.12
N ALA A 40 4.24 -9.15 -17.27
CA ALA A 40 4.13 -10.10 -18.38
C ALA A 40 4.11 -9.38 -19.74
N MET A 41 3.45 -8.21 -19.85
CA MET A 41 3.48 -7.39 -21.07
C MET A 41 4.84 -6.71 -21.34
N VAL A 42 5.69 -6.57 -20.32
CA VAL A 42 6.96 -5.81 -20.42
C VAL A 42 8.17 -6.72 -20.68
N THR A 43 8.10 -8.01 -20.37
CA THR A 43 9.24 -8.91 -20.62
C THR A 43 8.84 -10.36 -20.89
N ASN A 44 9.38 -10.92 -21.97
CA ASN A 44 9.26 -12.34 -22.29
C ASN A 44 10.39 -13.18 -21.65
N ASN A 45 11.22 -12.57 -20.80
CA ASN A 45 12.32 -13.26 -20.12
C ASN A 45 11.91 -13.71 -18.71
N PRO A 46 11.87 -15.04 -18.43
CA PRO A 46 11.38 -15.57 -17.17
C PRO A 46 12.21 -15.15 -15.95
N ARG A 47 13.53 -14.92 -16.09
CA ARG A 47 14.37 -14.46 -14.97
C ARG A 47 14.02 -13.03 -14.54
N LYS A 48 13.81 -12.14 -15.52
CA LYS A 48 13.40 -10.75 -15.26
C LYS A 48 11.98 -10.70 -14.71
N TYR A 49 11.09 -11.55 -15.21
CA TYR A 49 9.74 -11.71 -14.68
C TYR A 49 9.77 -12.12 -13.20
N MET A 50 10.53 -13.16 -12.85
CA MET A 50 10.61 -13.64 -11.46
C MET A 50 11.21 -12.61 -10.49
N ALA A 51 12.20 -11.83 -10.93
CA ALA A 51 12.75 -10.75 -10.10
C ALA A 51 11.71 -9.66 -9.81
N LYS A 52 10.95 -9.23 -10.85
CA LYS A 52 9.86 -8.25 -10.67
C LYS A 52 8.70 -8.81 -9.86
N TYR A 53 8.38 -10.09 -10.02
CA TYR A 53 7.34 -10.77 -9.25
C TYR A 53 7.68 -10.76 -7.76
N LYS A 54 8.91 -11.13 -7.38
CA LYS A 54 9.36 -11.08 -5.98
C LYS A 54 9.33 -9.65 -5.42
N GLN A 55 9.71 -8.67 -6.22
CA GLN A 55 9.62 -7.26 -5.83
C GLN A 55 8.17 -6.85 -5.61
N ALA A 56 7.27 -7.25 -6.50
CA ALA A 56 5.83 -6.99 -6.36
C ALA A 56 5.26 -7.64 -5.10
N GLU A 57 5.60 -8.89 -4.80
CA GLU A 57 5.20 -9.56 -3.55
C GLU A 57 5.68 -8.82 -2.29
N ALA A 58 6.92 -8.32 -2.29
CA ALA A 58 7.43 -7.54 -1.17
C ALA A 58 6.65 -6.23 -1.00
N MET A 59 6.41 -5.52 -2.11
CA MET A 59 5.68 -4.26 -2.09
C MET A 59 4.21 -4.44 -1.72
N THR A 60 3.54 -5.50 -2.18
CA THR A 60 2.14 -5.78 -1.78
C THR A 60 2.02 -6.12 -0.30
N LYS A 61 3.01 -6.82 0.28
CA LYS A 61 3.08 -7.02 1.73
C LYS A 61 3.23 -5.69 2.47
N ASP A 62 4.15 -4.83 2.04
CA ASP A 62 4.35 -3.52 2.66
C ASP A 62 3.10 -2.64 2.56
N ILE A 63 2.40 -2.65 1.42
CA ILE A 63 1.11 -1.97 1.21
C ILE A 63 0.07 -2.47 2.20
N HIS A 64 -0.08 -3.80 2.37
CA HIS A 64 -1.05 -4.37 3.30
C HIS A 64 -0.74 -4.00 4.76
N THR A 65 0.53 -4.09 5.18
CA THR A 65 0.94 -3.71 6.54
C THR A 65 0.69 -2.22 6.81
N ALA A 66 1.05 -1.35 5.86
CA ALA A 66 0.80 0.09 5.97
C ALA A 66 -0.70 0.41 5.97
N TYR A 67 -1.50 -0.30 5.16
CA TYR A 67 -2.95 -0.18 5.13
C TYR A 67 -3.57 -0.52 6.49
N GLU A 68 -3.24 -1.68 7.07
CA GLU A 68 -3.74 -2.09 8.40
C GLU A 68 -3.42 -1.05 9.48
N LEU A 69 -2.21 -0.47 9.43
CA LEU A 69 -1.76 0.57 10.34
C LEU A 69 -2.60 1.86 10.19
N LEU A 70 -2.83 2.31 8.95
CA LEU A 70 -3.65 3.51 8.65
C LEU A 70 -5.12 3.28 9.00
N VAL A 71 -5.65 2.08 8.80
CA VAL A 71 -7.00 1.68 9.22
C VAL A 71 -7.14 1.70 10.74
N ALA A 72 -6.17 1.15 11.47
CA ALA A 72 -6.18 1.17 12.92
C ALA A 72 -6.10 2.61 13.46
N ARG A 73 -5.36 3.49 12.78
CA ARG A 73 -5.26 4.92 13.09
C ARG A 73 -6.61 5.63 12.89
N LEU A 74 -7.30 5.40 11.77
CA LEU A 74 -8.65 5.90 11.50
C LEU A 74 -9.64 5.47 12.59
N LYS A 75 -9.66 4.18 12.95
CA LYS A 75 -10.53 3.66 14.02
C LYS A 75 -10.27 4.29 15.40
N LYS A 76 -9.02 4.64 15.69
CA LYS A 76 -8.65 5.36 16.93
C LYS A 76 -9.12 6.80 16.94
N GLU A 77 -9.19 7.44 15.78
CA GLU A 77 -9.75 8.79 15.64
C GLU A 77 -11.27 8.80 15.73
N ASP A 78 -11.91 7.77 15.20
CA ASP A 78 -13.37 7.62 15.19
C ASP A 78 -13.95 7.12 16.52
N SER A 79 -13.12 6.61 17.44
CA SER A 79 -13.56 6.26 18.80
C SER A 79 -13.66 7.55 19.63
N PRO A 80 -14.87 7.98 20.03
CA PRO A 80 -15.00 9.04 21.00
C PRO A 80 -14.42 8.52 22.31
N LYS A 81 -13.49 9.27 22.91
CA LYS A 81 -13.15 9.09 24.32
C LYS A 81 -14.46 9.18 25.13
N SER A 82 -14.99 8.04 25.57
CA SER A 82 -15.92 7.96 26.70
C SER A 82 -15.15 8.13 28.00
#